data_AF-A0A932XT02-F1
#
_entry.id   AF-A0A932XT02-F1
#
_cell.length_a   1.000
_cell.length_b   1.000
_cell.length_c   1.000
_cell.angle_alpha   90.00
_cell.angle_beta   90.00
_cell.angle_gamma   90.00
#
_symmetry.space_group_name_H-M   'P 1'
#
loop_
_entity.id
_entity.type
_entity.pdbx_description
1 polymer ?
#
loop_
_entity_poly.entity_id
_entity_poly.type
_entity_poly.pdbx_seq_one_letter_code
_entity_poly.pdbx_strand_id
1 'polypeptide(L)'
;MIPQITKRQIGDVTIVDIKGAFSGPWALRGKDLLSETFGSNGGGTMVLNLREMTSLDTLGARSIFEAISEKENIGILYGSEWVMDLMSRFLEGKRFRMFRDEQEILSAFGPHFVGTSSSRAEERTSVRLQTALPLKFYYEEAGEKVEFQAIVTNLNEKGLFAEYIDLKSAEKSLEHLSPYDLKLLHLILLLPRGNAVHAEGNVVHRKLDGEQVGIGIQFSKIGLKEQEAIRNFLNSYKL
;
A
#
# COMPACT_ATOMS: atom_id res chain seq x y z
N MET A 1 15.85 -18.31 7.12
CA MET A 1 14.44 -18.39 6.68
C MET A 1 14.46 -18.50 5.16
N ILE A 2 13.65 -19.37 4.54
CA ILE A 2 13.64 -19.57 3.08
C ILE A 2 13.02 -18.34 2.39
N PRO A 3 13.48 -17.93 1.19
CA PRO A 3 12.81 -16.93 0.37
C PRO A 3 11.33 -17.22 0.18
N GLN A 4 10.49 -16.22 0.37
CA GLN A 4 9.08 -16.25 -0.02
C GLN A 4 8.78 -14.98 -0.82
N ILE A 5 8.01 -15.14 -1.88
CA ILE A 5 7.61 -14.03 -2.74
C ILE A 5 6.10 -14.13 -2.92
N THR A 6 5.41 -13.07 -2.54
CA THR A 6 3.98 -12.93 -2.77
C THR A 6 3.74 -11.76 -3.71
N LYS A 7 2.79 -11.94 -4.64
CA LYS A 7 2.32 -10.90 -5.54
C LYS A 7 0.93 -10.46 -5.15
N ARG A 8 0.75 -9.16 -4.95
CA ARG A 8 -0.54 -8.49 -4.69
C ARG A 8 -0.75 -7.34 -5.66
N GLN A 9 -1.97 -6.84 -5.72
CA GLN A 9 -2.35 -5.77 -6.64
C GLN A 9 -3.18 -4.73 -5.89
N ILE A 10 -2.82 -3.45 -6.05
CA ILE A 10 -3.64 -2.31 -5.61
C ILE A 10 -3.80 -1.36 -6.80
N GLY A 11 -5.02 -1.23 -7.31
CA GLY A 11 -5.27 -0.55 -8.58
C GLY A 11 -4.47 -1.21 -9.71
N ASP A 12 -3.68 -0.42 -10.43
CA ASP A 12 -2.78 -0.87 -11.50
C ASP A 12 -1.33 -1.08 -11.01
N VAL A 13 -1.06 -0.94 -9.70
CA VAL A 13 0.25 -1.21 -9.09
C VAL A 13 0.35 -2.65 -8.60
N THR A 14 1.35 -3.37 -9.11
CA THR A 14 1.73 -4.68 -8.59
C THR A 14 2.67 -4.51 -7.40
N ILE A 15 2.29 -5.07 -6.26
CA ILE A 15 3.14 -5.13 -5.06
C ILE A 15 3.76 -6.52 -5.00
N VAL A 16 5.08 -6.59 -4.89
CA VAL A 16 5.81 -7.84 -4.75
C VAL A 16 6.50 -7.84 -3.40
N ASP A 17 5.96 -8.61 -2.47
CA ASP A 17 6.48 -8.77 -1.13
C ASP A 17 7.60 -9.82 -1.14
N ILE A 18 8.81 -9.40 -0.76
CA ILE A 18 9.98 -10.28 -0.73
C ILE A 18 10.38 -10.50 0.73
N LYS A 19 10.14 -11.72 1.22
CA LYS A 19 10.34 -12.11 2.61
C LYS A 19 11.50 -13.11 2.77
N GLY A 20 12.10 -13.13 3.96
CA GLY A 20 13.10 -14.11 4.34
C GLY A 20 14.52 -13.78 3.87
N ALA A 21 15.34 -14.81 3.61
CA ALA A 21 16.78 -14.66 3.34
C ALA A 21 17.11 -14.76 1.85
N PHE A 22 17.62 -13.68 1.27
CA PHE A 22 18.20 -13.64 -0.08
C PHE A 22 19.72 -13.60 0.01
N SER A 23 20.33 -14.65 0.57
CA SER A 23 21.78 -14.75 0.70
C SER A 23 22.30 -16.16 0.44
N GLY A 24 23.49 -16.27 -0.13
CA GLY A 24 24.14 -17.53 -0.45
C GLY A 24 23.29 -18.40 -1.40
N PRO A 25 23.08 -19.70 -1.10
CA PRO A 25 22.28 -20.60 -1.95
C PRO A 25 20.83 -20.13 -2.18
N TRP A 26 20.28 -19.36 -1.23
CA TRP A 26 18.91 -18.87 -1.31
C TRP A 26 18.72 -17.77 -2.35
N ALA A 27 19.80 -17.06 -2.73
CA ALA A 27 19.73 -16.02 -3.75
C ALA A 27 19.37 -16.56 -5.14
N LEU A 28 19.80 -17.77 -5.49
CA LEU A 28 19.47 -18.41 -6.77
C LEU A 28 18.02 -18.88 -6.78
N ARG A 29 17.59 -19.58 -5.72
CA ARG A 29 16.20 -19.99 -5.57
C ARG A 29 15.24 -18.79 -5.58
N GLY A 30 15.63 -17.70 -4.91
CA GLY A 30 14.87 -16.45 -4.92
C GLY A 30 14.76 -15.85 -6.32
N LYS A 31 15.82 -15.91 -7.13
CA LYS A 31 15.81 -15.45 -8.52
C LYS A 31 14.80 -16.22 -9.38
N ASP A 32 14.76 -17.55 -9.23
CA ASP A 32 13.83 -18.40 -10.00
C ASP A 32 12.39 -18.05 -9.64
N LEU A 33 12.07 -17.97 -8.34
CA LEU A 33 10.76 -17.58 -7.86
C LEU A 33 10.36 -16.16 -8.32
N LEU A 34 11.29 -15.21 -8.32
CA LEU A 34 11.04 -13.85 -8.84
C LEU A 34 10.73 -13.88 -10.33
N SER A 35 11.51 -14.64 -11.11
CA SER A 35 11.34 -14.75 -12.56
C SER A 35 9.97 -15.36 -12.91
N GLU A 36 9.54 -16.37 -12.17
CA GLU A 36 8.19 -16.94 -12.26
C GLU A 36 7.11 -15.91 -11.90
N THR A 37 7.34 -15.10 -10.86
CA THR A 37 6.36 -14.11 -10.36
C THR A 37 6.19 -12.93 -11.31
N PHE A 38 7.29 -12.47 -11.92
CA PHE A 38 7.26 -11.34 -12.84
C PHE A 38 6.61 -11.72 -14.17
N GLY A 39 6.87 -12.92 -14.69
CA GLY A 39 6.27 -13.41 -15.93
C GLY A 39 6.54 -12.51 -17.16
N SER A 40 6.06 -12.93 -18.33
CA SER A 40 6.35 -12.25 -19.60
C SER A 40 5.55 -10.95 -19.85
N ASN A 41 4.65 -10.58 -18.92
CA ASN A 41 3.75 -9.44 -19.07
C ASN A 41 4.44 -8.15 -18.62
N GLY A 42 5.37 -7.66 -19.44
CA GLY A 42 6.05 -6.39 -19.20
C GLY A 42 5.15 -5.18 -19.42
N GLY A 43 5.35 -4.15 -18.59
CA GLY A 43 4.81 -2.80 -18.84
C GLY A 43 4.03 -2.13 -17.70
N GLY A 44 4.00 -2.74 -16.50
CA GLY A 44 3.30 -2.19 -15.33
C GLY A 44 4.16 -1.35 -14.39
N THR A 45 3.50 -0.69 -13.44
CA THR A 45 4.13 -0.06 -12.27
C THR A 45 4.21 -1.09 -11.14
N MET A 46 5.40 -1.24 -10.56
CA MET A 46 5.68 -2.26 -9.56
C MET A 46 6.31 -1.66 -8.33
N VAL A 47 5.95 -2.17 -7.15
CA VAL A 47 6.60 -1.85 -5.88
C VAL A 47 7.13 -3.13 -5.27
N LEU A 48 8.46 -3.20 -5.08
CA LEU A 48 9.10 -4.26 -4.31
C LEU A 48 9.05 -3.88 -2.83
N ASN A 49 8.39 -4.68 -2.01
CA ASN A 49 8.35 -4.49 -0.57
C ASN A 49 9.40 -5.38 0.11
N LEU A 50 10.42 -4.76 0.70
CA LEU A 50 11.55 -5.44 1.34
C LEU A 50 11.49 -5.41 2.88
N ARG A 51 10.39 -4.94 3.50
CA ARG A 51 10.25 -4.76 4.96
C ARG A 51 10.43 -6.04 5.78
N GLU A 52 10.19 -7.20 5.17
CA GLU A 52 10.28 -8.52 5.79
C GLU A 52 11.52 -9.33 5.34
N MET A 53 12.47 -8.68 4.67
CA MET A 53 13.72 -9.29 4.30
C MET A 53 14.64 -9.42 5.52
N THR A 54 15.01 -10.65 5.85
CA THR A 54 15.82 -10.95 7.05
C THR A 54 17.32 -10.93 6.77
N SER A 55 17.74 -11.28 5.54
CA SER A 55 19.14 -11.23 5.12
C SER A 55 19.24 -11.03 3.60
N LEU A 56 20.29 -10.33 3.17
CA LEU A 56 20.56 -9.99 1.77
C LEU A 56 22.08 -9.87 1.63
N ASP A 57 22.64 -10.51 0.60
CA ASP A 57 24.03 -10.32 0.23
C ASP A 57 24.14 -9.79 -1.21
N THR A 58 25.36 -9.53 -1.66
CA THR A 58 25.68 -9.05 -3.01
C THR A 58 25.05 -9.93 -4.09
N LEU A 59 25.02 -11.26 -3.89
CA LEU A 59 24.43 -12.19 -4.85
C LEU A 59 22.91 -12.08 -4.85
N GLY A 60 22.28 -11.99 -3.67
CA GLY A 60 20.84 -11.79 -3.51
C GLY A 60 20.35 -10.49 -4.13
N ALA A 61 21.03 -9.38 -3.85
CA ALA A 61 20.69 -8.08 -4.44
C ALA A 61 20.76 -8.15 -5.96
N ARG A 62 21.85 -8.71 -6.49
CA ARG A 62 22.02 -8.93 -7.93
C ARG A 62 20.92 -9.82 -8.53
N SER A 63 20.59 -10.94 -7.86
CA SER A 63 19.52 -11.84 -8.26
C SER A 63 18.17 -11.13 -8.37
N ILE A 64 17.83 -10.25 -7.42
CA ILE A 64 16.60 -9.46 -7.45
C ILE A 64 16.59 -8.58 -8.71
N PHE A 65 17.67 -7.83 -8.95
CA PHE A 65 17.74 -6.93 -10.09
C PHE A 65 17.74 -7.63 -11.45
N GLU A 66 18.33 -8.83 -11.54
CA GLU A 66 18.38 -9.62 -12.78
C GLU A 66 17.04 -10.27 -13.12
N ALA A 67 16.20 -10.55 -12.13
CA ALA A 67 14.89 -11.14 -12.37
C ALA A 67 13.88 -10.12 -12.96
N ILE A 68 14.12 -8.82 -12.79
CA ILE A 68 13.13 -7.79 -13.13
C ILE A 68 13.31 -7.28 -14.56
N SER A 69 12.24 -7.30 -15.34
CA SER A 69 12.22 -6.88 -16.75
C SER A 69 12.49 -5.39 -16.93
N GLU A 70 13.32 -5.01 -17.91
CA GLU A 70 13.75 -3.63 -18.25
C GLU A 70 12.61 -2.62 -18.52
N LYS A 71 11.39 -3.10 -18.77
CA LYS A 71 10.25 -2.27 -19.21
C LYS A 71 9.34 -1.74 -18.10
N GLU A 72 9.54 -2.17 -16.86
CA GLU A 72 8.70 -1.83 -15.71
C GLU A 72 9.10 -0.51 -15.02
N ASN A 73 8.12 0.22 -14.47
CA ASN A 73 8.42 1.35 -13.56
C ASN A 73 8.50 0.81 -12.14
N ILE A 74 9.69 0.77 -11.54
CA ILE A 74 9.91 0.01 -10.30
C ILE A 74 10.24 0.95 -9.14
N GLY A 75 9.43 0.83 -8.10
CA GLY A 75 9.69 1.35 -6.77
C GLY A 75 10.23 0.27 -5.84
N ILE A 76 11.10 0.67 -4.91
CA ILE A 76 11.55 -0.18 -3.81
C ILE A 76 11.07 0.48 -2.52
N LEU A 77 10.16 -0.17 -1.81
CA LEU A 77 9.74 0.25 -0.48
C LEU A 77 10.77 -0.19 0.55
N TYR A 78 11.16 0.76 1.40
CA TYR A 78 12.23 0.65 2.38
C TYR A 78 12.18 -0.63 3.21
N GLY A 79 13.29 -1.39 3.19
CA GLY A 79 13.60 -2.46 4.12
C GLY A 79 14.40 -1.95 5.33
N SER A 80 15.21 -2.78 5.99
CA SER A 80 16.17 -2.28 6.98
C SER A 80 17.26 -1.40 6.34
N GLU A 81 17.91 -0.52 7.11
CA GLU A 81 18.97 0.37 6.60
C GLU A 81 20.06 -0.40 5.83
N TRP A 82 20.49 -1.54 6.37
CA TRP A 82 21.52 -2.37 5.75
C TRP A 82 21.08 -3.00 4.41
N VAL A 83 19.79 -3.34 4.25
CA VAL A 83 19.23 -3.81 2.96
C VAL A 83 19.30 -2.67 1.96
N MET A 84 18.91 -1.47 2.38
CA MET A 84 18.83 -0.31 1.51
C MET A 84 20.23 0.18 1.09
N ASP A 85 21.20 0.16 2.01
CA ASP A 85 22.60 0.45 1.70
C ASP A 85 23.18 -0.53 0.68
N LEU A 86 22.85 -1.82 0.81
CA LEU A 86 23.31 -2.81 -0.15
C LEU A 86 22.62 -2.64 -1.51
N MET A 87 21.29 -2.46 -1.52
CA MET A 87 20.51 -2.28 -2.75
C MET A 87 20.93 -1.02 -3.51
N SER A 88 21.21 0.09 -2.82
CA SER A 88 21.60 1.37 -3.43
C SER A 88 22.88 1.26 -4.27
N ARG A 89 23.83 0.41 -3.87
CA ARG A 89 25.06 0.11 -4.64
C ARG A 89 24.79 -0.52 -6.00
N PHE A 90 23.64 -1.16 -6.18
CA PHE A 90 23.22 -1.77 -7.45
C PHE A 90 22.22 -0.89 -8.23
N LEU A 91 21.83 0.26 -7.67
CA LEU A 91 20.92 1.22 -8.30
C LEU A 91 21.63 2.22 -9.20
N GLU A 92 22.95 2.39 -9.07
CA GLU A 92 23.70 3.32 -9.90
C GLU A 92 23.49 3.00 -11.40
N GLY A 93 22.88 3.96 -12.12
CA GLY A 93 22.57 3.82 -13.54
C GLY A 93 21.29 3.05 -13.88
N LYS A 94 20.47 2.66 -12.90
CA LYS A 94 19.20 1.93 -13.13
C LYS A 94 17.96 2.78 -12.86
N ARG A 95 16.82 2.36 -13.43
CA ARG A 95 15.49 3.03 -13.39
C ARG A 95 14.71 2.91 -12.06
N PHE A 96 15.32 2.40 -10.99
CA PHE A 96 14.62 2.14 -9.73
C PHE A 96 14.54 3.40 -8.89
N ARG A 97 13.43 3.56 -8.16
CA ARG A 97 13.26 4.61 -7.16
C ARG A 97 13.09 3.98 -5.78
N MET A 98 13.87 4.44 -4.81
CA MET A 98 13.71 4.04 -3.42
C MET A 98 12.72 4.96 -2.73
N PHE A 99 11.84 4.38 -1.92
CA PHE A 99 10.83 5.09 -1.16
C PHE A 99 10.89 4.67 0.30
N ARG A 100 10.91 5.65 1.19
CA ARG A 100 10.97 5.45 2.65
C ARG A 100 9.64 4.98 3.21
N ASP A 101 8.56 5.53 2.67
CA ASP A 101 7.21 5.30 3.16
C ASP A 101 6.18 5.32 2.03
N GLU A 102 4.95 5.04 2.43
CA GLU A 102 3.76 5.02 1.58
C GLU A 102 3.45 6.41 0.99
N GLN A 103 3.85 7.51 1.63
CA GLN A 103 3.64 8.87 1.11
C GLN A 103 4.54 9.15 -0.09
N GLU A 104 5.81 8.75 -0.02
CA GLU A 104 6.74 8.89 -1.13
C GLU A 104 6.31 8.02 -2.32
N ILE A 105 5.84 6.79 -2.06
CA ILE A 105 5.26 5.92 -3.10
C ILE A 105 4.06 6.59 -3.77
N LEU A 106 3.12 7.10 -2.98
CA LEU A 106 1.93 7.76 -3.50
C LEU A 106 2.25 9.02 -4.29
N SER A 107 3.27 9.77 -3.89
CA SER A 107 3.73 10.95 -4.62
C SER A 107 4.29 10.59 -5.99
N ALA A 108 4.92 9.42 -6.12
CA ALA A 108 5.52 8.96 -7.38
C ALA A 108 4.54 8.19 -8.28
N PHE A 109 3.68 7.33 -7.69
CA PHE A 109 2.85 6.35 -8.39
C PHE A 109 1.35 6.50 -8.12
N GLY A 110 0.91 7.53 -7.39
CA GLY A 110 -0.49 7.77 -7.02
C GLY A 110 -1.51 7.55 -8.14
N PRO A 111 -1.29 8.04 -9.38
CA PRO A 111 -2.21 7.79 -10.49
C PRO A 111 -2.41 6.30 -10.82
N HIS A 112 -1.39 5.46 -10.62
CA HIS A 112 -1.49 4.02 -10.90
C HIS A 112 -2.22 3.25 -9.80
N PHE A 113 -2.30 3.76 -8.57
CA PHE A 113 -3.12 3.16 -7.52
C PHE A 113 -4.63 3.37 -7.76
N VAL A 114 -4.98 4.32 -8.63
CA VAL A 114 -6.34 4.56 -9.11
C VAL A 114 -6.54 3.70 -10.37
N GLY A 115 -7.00 2.46 -10.21
CA GLY A 115 -7.06 1.50 -11.32
C GLY A 115 -7.86 2.00 -12.53
N THR A 116 -7.43 1.65 -13.74
CA THR A 116 -8.09 2.05 -15.00
C THR A 116 -9.36 1.26 -15.34
N SER A 117 -9.77 0.30 -14.50
CA SER A 117 -10.95 -0.54 -14.75
C SER A 117 -12.26 0.17 -14.38
N SER A 118 -12.78 0.91 -15.35
CA SER A 118 -14.19 1.19 -15.50
C SER A 118 -14.96 -0.12 -15.70
N SER A 119 -15.33 -0.82 -14.63
CA SER A 119 -16.31 -1.91 -14.75
C SER A 119 -17.23 -1.96 -13.53
N ARG A 120 -18.52 -1.78 -13.83
CA ARG A 120 -19.72 -1.79 -12.99
C ARG A 120 -20.01 -0.47 -12.26
N ALA A 121 -20.61 0.44 -13.04
CA ALA A 121 -21.62 1.36 -12.54
C ALA A 121 -22.76 0.53 -11.91
N GLU A 122 -22.60 0.14 -10.64
CA GLU A 122 -23.76 -0.08 -9.79
C GLU A 122 -24.45 1.28 -9.63
N GLU A 123 -25.75 1.34 -9.91
CA GLU A 123 -26.61 2.50 -9.65
C GLU A 123 -26.54 2.85 -8.16
N ARG A 124 -25.61 3.74 -7.81
CA ARG A 124 -25.31 4.12 -6.44
C ARG A 124 -25.58 5.61 -6.26
N THR A 125 -26.27 5.95 -5.18
CA THR A 125 -26.77 7.29 -4.86
C THR A 125 -25.70 8.27 -4.35
N SER A 126 -24.48 7.80 -4.07
CA SER A 126 -23.39 8.64 -3.53
C SER A 126 -22.15 8.65 -4.43
N VAL A 127 -21.61 9.82 -4.70
CA VAL A 127 -20.37 10.00 -5.46
C VAL A 127 -19.21 9.36 -4.69
N ARG A 128 -18.52 8.42 -5.34
CA ARG A 128 -17.30 7.78 -4.86
C ARG A 128 -16.17 8.14 -5.80
N LEU A 129 -15.07 8.63 -5.24
CA LEU A 129 -13.85 8.89 -5.98
C LEU A 129 -12.88 7.74 -5.74
N GLN A 130 -12.46 7.07 -6.81
CA GLN A 130 -11.27 6.24 -6.74
C GLN A 130 -10.06 7.17 -6.61
N THR A 131 -9.23 6.92 -5.61
CA THR A 131 -8.15 7.84 -5.23
C THR A 131 -6.96 7.06 -4.69
N ALA A 132 -5.89 7.76 -4.36
CA ALA A 132 -4.72 7.18 -3.71
C ALA A 132 -4.21 8.19 -2.68
N LEU A 133 -4.81 8.16 -1.48
CA LEU A 133 -4.50 9.11 -0.42
C LEU A 133 -3.89 8.41 0.79
N PRO A 134 -2.84 8.97 1.43
CA PRO A 134 -2.33 8.43 2.66
C PRO A 134 -3.38 8.54 3.78
N LEU A 135 -3.58 7.43 4.50
CA LEU A 135 -4.41 7.35 5.69
C LEU A 135 -3.56 6.89 6.86
N LYS A 136 -3.58 7.66 7.94
CA LYS A 136 -3.14 7.21 9.27
C LYS A 136 -4.37 7.11 10.15
N PHE A 137 -4.46 6.06 10.95
CA PHE A 137 -5.55 5.94 11.89
C PHE A 137 -5.17 5.10 13.10
N TYR A 138 -5.91 5.29 14.19
CA TYR A 138 -5.65 4.59 15.43
C TYR A 138 -6.93 4.43 16.23
N TYR A 139 -6.87 3.57 17.22
CA TYR A 139 -7.82 3.58 18.33
C TYR A 139 -7.03 3.48 19.64
N GLU A 140 -7.69 3.84 20.74
CA GLU A 140 -7.12 3.74 22.08
C GLU A 140 -7.83 2.62 22.84
N GLU A 141 -7.04 1.74 23.46
CA GLU A 141 -7.53 0.63 24.28
C GLU A 141 -6.64 0.51 25.51
N ALA A 142 -7.26 0.55 26.70
CA ALA A 142 -6.55 0.55 27.98
C ALA A 142 -5.44 1.63 28.11
N GLY A 143 -5.59 2.77 27.44
CA GLY A 143 -4.61 3.85 27.44
C GLY A 143 -3.45 3.67 26.46
N GLU A 144 -3.43 2.57 25.70
CA GLU A 144 -2.46 2.33 24.64
C GLU A 144 -3.03 2.71 23.27
N LYS A 145 -2.20 3.39 22.47
CA LYS A 145 -2.56 3.83 21.12
C LYS A 145 -2.11 2.79 20.10
N VAL A 146 -3.08 2.16 19.44
CA VAL A 146 -2.82 1.17 18.39
C VAL A 146 -2.92 1.84 17.03
N GLU A 147 -1.77 2.13 16.40
CA GLU A 147 -1.71 2.84 15.12
C GLU A 147 -1.63 1.92 13.90
N PHE A 148 -2.17 2.42 12.78
CA PHE A 148 -2.22 1.78 11.46
C PHE A 148 -1.98 2.81 10.35
N GLN A 149 -1.46 2.34 9.21
CA GLN A 149 -1.28 3.14 8.00
C GLN A 149 -1.80 2.38 6.78
N ALA A 150 -2.50 3.07 5.89
CA ALA A 150 -3.08 2.49 4.68
C ALA A 150 -3.21 3.54 3.57
N ILE A 151 -3.60 3.09 2.37
CA ILE A 151 -3.95 3.96 1.25
C ILE A 151 -5.46 3.95 1.07
N VAL A 152 -6.10 5.12 1.07
CA VAL A 152 -7.49 5.24 0.63
C VAL A 152 -7.56 5.03 -0.87
N THR A 153 -8.22 3.96 -1.29
CA THR A 153 -8.48 3.64 -2.70
C THR A 153 -9.88 4.02 -3.15
N ASN A 154 -10.79 4.28 -2.20
CA ASN A 154 -12.12 4.81 -2.47
C ASN A 154 -12.56 5.79 -1.37
N LEU A 155 -13.03 6.98 -1.75
CA LEU A 155 -13.51 8.00 -0.82
C LEU A 155 -14.89 8.51 -1.21
N ASN A 156 -15.75 8.73 -0.22
CA ASN A 156 -16.98 9.52 -0.34
C ASN A 156 -17.23 10.34 0.93
N GLU A 157 -18.30 11.15 0.94
CA GLU A 157 -18.63 12.01 2.09
C GLU A 157 -18.98 11.26 3.39
N LYS A 158 -19.32 9.97 3.30
CA LYS A 158 -19.77 9.15 4.44
C LYS A 158 -18.71 8.16 4.93
N GLY A 159 -17.60 8.00 4.20
CA GLY A 159 -16.59 7.03 4.56
C GLY A 159 -15.60 6.76 3.44
N LEU A 160 -14.76 5.77 3.70
CA LEU A 160 -13.65 5.41 2.82
C LEU A 160 -13.42 3.90 2.80
N PHE A 161 -12.75 3.45 1.76
CA PHE A 161 -12.14 2.14 1.68
C PHE A 161 -10.63 2.32 1.53
N ALA A 162 -9.87 1.59 2.35
CA ALA A 162 -8.43 1.68 2.37
C ALA A 162 -7.77 0.30 2.28
N GLU A 163 -6.60 0.24 1.65
CA GLU A 163 -5.83 -0.97 1.41
C GLU A 163 -4.40 -0.80 1.93
N TYR A 164 -3.83 -1.88 2.45
CA TYR A 164 -2.50 -1.86 3.05
C TYR A 164 -1.41 -2.19 2.01
N ILE A 165 -0.39 -1.35 1.93
CA ILE A 165 0.87 -1.74 1.28
C ILE A 165 1.67 -2.65 2.21
N ASP A 166 1.79 -2.29 3.50
CA ASP A 166 2.54 -3.06 4.48
C ASP A 166 1.73 -4.24 5.03
N LEU A 167 2.23 -5.46 4.81
CA LEU A 167 1.61 -6.69 5.31
C LEU A 167 1.59 -6.74 6.85
N LYS A 168 2.57 -6.17 7.56
CA LYS A 168 2.51 -6.12 9.02
C LYS A 168 1.36 -5.26 9.52
N SER A 169 1.12 -4.14 8.85
CA SER A 169 -0.04 -3.28 9.15
C SER A 169 -1.35 -3.99 8.82
N ALA A 170 -1.36 -4.80 7.75
CA ALA A 170 -2.50 -5.63 7.38
C ALA A 170 -2.80 -6.72 8.42
N GLU A 171 -1.78 -7.49 8.84
CA GLU A 171 -1.88 -8.53 9.87
C GLU A 171 -2.36 -7.96 11.21
N LYS A 172 -1.70 -6.90 11.68
CA LYS A 172 -2.11 -6.17 12.88
C LYS A 172 -3.57 -5.70 12.78
N SER A 173 -3.99 -5.22 11.60
CA SER A 173 -5.38 -4.81 11.39
C SER A 173 -6.37 -5.97 11.45
N LEU A 174 -5.97 -7.17 11.05
CA LEU A 174 -6.83 -8.35 11.11
C LEU A 174 -7.04 -8.80 12.56
N GLU A 175 -5.99 -8.71 13.38
CA GLU A 175 -6.02 -9.07 14.79
C GLU A 175 -6.82 -8.08 15.64
N HIS A 176 -6.60 -6.78 15.42
CA HIS A 176 -7.03 -5.75 16.38
C HIS A 176 -8.35 -5.08 16.06
N LEU A 177 -8.73 -5.07 14.79
CA LEU A 177 -9.96 -4.44 14.37
C LEU A 177 -10.95 -5.59 14.17
N SER A 178 -12.25 -5.34 14.28
CA SER A 178 -13.30 -6.20 13.72
C SER A 178 -14.49 -5.30 13.40
N PRO A 179 -15.26 -5.56 12.32
CA PRO A 179 -16.53 -4.86 12.12
C PRO A 179 -17.50 -5.02 13.30
N TYR A 180 -17.36 -6.09 14.08
CA TYR A 180 -18.24 -6.40 15.21
C TYR A 180 -17.80 -5.77 16.53
N ASP A 181 -16.55 -5.34 16.65
CA ASP A 181 -16.03 -4.74 17.89
C ASP A 181 -16.45 -3.28 18.05
N LEU A 182 -16.96 -2.67 16.97
CA LEU A 182 -17.42 -1.28 16.93
C LEU A 182 -16.40 -0.27 17.48
N LYS A 183 -15.10 -0.59 17.40
CA LYS A 183 -14.01 0.31 17.82
C LYS A 183 -14.14 1.64 17.09
N LEU A 184 -14.05 2.72 17.83
CA LEU A 184 -14.03 4.08 17.29
C LEU A 184 -12.60 4.41 16.86
N LEU A 185 -12.41 4.59 15.57
CA LEU A 185 -11.13 4.91 14.96
C LEU A 185 -10.99 6.42 14.82
N HIS A 186 -9.87 6.97 15.25
CA HIS A 186 -9.44 8.32 14.91
C HIS A 186 -8.66 8.30 13.61
N LEU A 187 -9.16 9.01 12.59
CA LEU A 187 -8.66 9.01 11.22
C LEU A 187 -7.95 10.33 10.92
N ILE A 188 -6.82 10.24 10.23
CA ILE A 188 -6.06 11.36 9.68
C ILE A 188 -5.84 11.06 8.20
N LEU A 189 -6.68 11.67 7.37
CA LEU A 189 -6.63 11.58 5.91
C LEU A 189 -5.84 12.76 5.35
N LEU A 190 -4.83 12.50 4.53
CA LEU A 190 -4.06 13.56 3.88
C LEU A 190 -4.58 13.80 2.46
N LEU A 191 -5.29 14.90 2.26
CA LEU A 191 -5.69 15.36 0.93
C LEU A 191 -4.50 16.01 0.19
N PRO A 192 -4.57 16.16 -1.15
CA PRO A 192 -3.53 16.85 -1.90
C PRO A 192 -3.25 18.26 -1.37
N ARG A 193 -2.01 18.72 -1.54
CA ARG A 193 -1.49 20.01 -1.03
C ARG A 193 -1.40 20.09 0.50
N GLY A 194 -1.41 18.94 1.19
CA GLY A 194 -1.10 18.86 2.62
C GLY A 194 -2.26 19.16 3.57
N ASN A 195 -3.50 19.21 3.05
CA ASN A 195 -4.67 19.42 3.89
C ASN A 195 -5.01 18.13 4.64
N ALA A 196 -4.78 18.12 5.95
CA ALA A 196 -5.18 17.01 6.81
C ALA A 196 -6.67 17.12 7.18
N VAL A 197 -7.39 16.01 6.98
CA VAL A 197 -8.78 15.83 7.39
C VAL A 197 -8.82 14.87 8.56
N HIS A 198 -9.42 15.34 9.66
CA HIS A 198 -9.62 14.56 10.87
C HIS A 198 -11.06 14.08 10.95
N ALA A 199 -11.25 12.78 11.15
CA ALA A 199 -12.56 12.19 11.30
C ALA A 199 -12.51 11.07 12.34
N GLU A 200 -13.66 10.73 12.90
CA GLU A 200 -13.85 9.48 13.65
C GLU A 200 -14.72 8.55 12.82
N GLY A 201 -14.45 7.25 12.90
CA GLY A 201 -15.21 6.26 12.14
C GLY A 201 -15.15 4.86 12.72
N ASN A 202 -16.01 4.00 12.22
CA ASN A 202 -16.06 2.59 12.62
C ASN A 202 -15.80 1.70 11.40
N VAL A 203 -15.17 0.56 11.66
CA VAL A 203 -15.00 -0.47 10.64
C VAL A 203 -16.36 -1.07 10.33
N VAL A 204 -16.77 -1.02 9.06
CA VAL A 204 -18.07 -1.56 8.62
C VAL A 204 -17.93 -2.86 7.83
N HIS A 205 -16.79 -3.07 7.17
CA HIS A 205 -16.49 -4.34 6.53
C HIS A 205 -14.99 -4.51 6.29
N ARG A 206 -14.61 -5.75 5.97
CA ARG A 206 -13.29 -6.11 5.48
C ARG A 206 -13.38 -6.80 4.14
N LYS A 207 -12.33 -6.66 3.35
CA LYS A 207 -12.12 -7.44 2.13
C LYS A 207 -10.77 -8.14 2.25
N LEU A 208 -10.77 -9.43 1.96
CA LEU A 208 -9.58 -10.27 1.85
C LEU A 208 -9.50 -10.78 0.41
N ASP A 209 -8.36 -10.57 -0.24
CA ASP A 209 -8.07 -11.08 -1.58
C ASP A 209 -6.65 -11.65 -1.59
N GLY A 210 -6.53 -12.95 -1.33
CA GLY A 210 -5.25 -13.57 -0.98
C GLY A 210 -4.66 -12.95 0.28
N GLU A 211 -3.44 -12.42 0.18
CA GLU A 211 -2.76 -11.67 1.26
C GLU A 211 -3.11 -10.16 1.27
N GLN A 212 -3.85 -9.66 0.26
CA GLN A 212 -4.27 -8.27 0.26
C GLN A 212 -5.44 -8.07 1.23
N VAL A 213 -5.26 -7.12 2.15
CA VAL A 213 -6.30 -6.72 3.11
C VAL A 213 -6.80 -5.33 2.74
N GLY A 214 -8.12 -5.18 2.74
CA GLY A 214 -8.82 -3.91 2.61
C GLY A 214 -9.83 -3.70 3.74
N ILE A 215 -10.00 -2.45 4.15
CA ILE A 215 -10.87 -2.04 5.25
C ILE A 215 -11.84 -0.94 4.81
N GLY A 216 -13.12 -1.17 5.04
CA GLY A 216 -14.16 -0.17 4.86
C GLY A 216 -14.43 0.53 6.19
N ILE A 217 -14.29 1.85 6.21
CA ILE A 217 -14.52 2.68 7.39
C ILE A 217 -15.64 3.67 7.08
N GLN A 218 -16.68 3.66 7.91
CA GLN A 218 -17.75 4.65 7.86
C GLN A 218 -17.45 5.77 8.85
N PHE A 219 -17.58 7.03 8.42
CA PHE A 219 -17.43 8.18 9.31
C PHE A 219 -18.61 8.22 10.28
N SER A 220 -18.31 8.24 11.57
CA SER A 220 -19.27 8.41 12.66
C SER A 220 -19.33 9.87 13.08
N LYS A 221 -18.20 10.58 13.03
CA LYS A 221 -18.10 12.00 13.37
C LYS A 221 -17.08 12.69 12.47
N ILE A 222 -17.49 13.77 11.83
CA ILE A 222 -16.63 14.61 11.00
C ILE A 222 -17.08 16.06 11.18
N GLY A 223 -16.13 16.98 11.32
CA GLY A 223 -16.45 18.40 11.41
C GLY A 223 -16.97 18.94 10.08
N LEU A 224 -17.75 20.03 10.12
CA LEU A 224 -18.30 20.64 8.90
C LEU A 224 -17.21 21.07 7.93
N LYS A 225 -16.12 21.65 8.44
CA LYS A 225 -14.94 22.06 7.66
C LYS A 225 -14.29 20.88 6.95
N GLU A 226 -14.10 19.78 7.67
CA GLU A 226 -13.53 18.54 7.15
C GLU A 226 -14.43 17.90 6.10
N GLN A 227 -15.75 17.90 6.34
CA GLN A 227 -16.73 17.42 5.39
C GLN A 227 -16.76 18.27 4.11
N GLU A 228 -16.66 19.59 4.23
CA GLU A 228 -16.52 20.50 3.08
C GLU A 228 -15.22 20.27 2.32
N ALA A 229 -14.10 20.04 3.03
CA ALA A 229 -12.83 19.71 2.39
C ALA A 229 -12.92 18.42 1.56
N ILE A 230 -13.54 17.36 2.11
CA ILE A 230 -13.82 16.12 1.36
C ILE A 230 -14.73 16.42 0.18
N ARG A 231 -15.83 17.14 0.36
CA ARG A 231 -16.77 17.46 -0.72
C ARG A 231 -16.11 18.24 -1.85
N ASN A 232 -15.31 19.25 -1.53
CA ASN A 232 -14.58 20.05 -2.51
C ASN A 232 -13.57 19.19 -3.28
N PHE A 233 -12.86 18.30 -2.59
CA PHE A 233 -11.97 17.33 -3.21
C PHE A 233 -12.74 16.37 -4.13
N LEU A 234 -13.86 15.79 -3.70
CA LEU A 234 -14.67 14.91 -4.55
C LEU A 234 -15.19 15.64 -5.80
N ASN A 235 -15.57 16.90 -5.67
CA ASN A 235 -16.09 17.69 -6.79
C ASN A 235 -14.98 18.13 -7.77
N SER A 236 -13.73 18.31 -7.34
CA SER A 236 -12.64 18.68 -8.26
C SER A 236 -12.27 17.60 -9.27
N TYR A 237 -12.72 16.36 -9.05
CA TYR A 237 -12.48 15.20 -9.93
C TYR A 237 -13.74 14.74 -10.69
N LYS A 238 -14.84 15.51 -10.65
CA LYS A 238 -16.07 15.24 -11.44
C LYS A 238 -16.00 15.74 -12.89
N LEU A 239 -14.79 15.85 -13.47
CA LEU A 239 -14.61 16.27 -14.87
C LEU A 239 -14.84 15.10 -15.82
#